data_AF-A0A383DYS8-F1
#
_entry.id   AF-A0A383DYS8-F1
#
_cell.length_a   1.000
_cell.length_b   1.000
_cell.length_c   1.000
_cell.angle_alpha   90.00
_cell.angle_beta   90.00
_cell.angle_gamma   90.00
#
_symmetry.space_group_name_H-M   'P 1'
#
loop_
_entity.id
_entity.type
_entity.pdbx_description
1 polymer ?
#
loop_
_entity_poly.entity_id
_entity_poly.type
_entity_poly.pdbx_seq_one_letter_code
_entity_poly.pdbx_strand_id
1 'polypeptide(L)'
;MPKSDSKLYLFIIWEKSRNKTDEILDDLRKKFVIRDVYQVKWSKENFLNNLRRFYGKTLPDAQEKAKVCGTGPFLVIIISDLYPKFDYSENMFEEDLVNSNINESKIKYRKWIGGDFTVHSSISDNETSHNLTLLFGKNPHDFEKDLPEEWNGSIKNLELDLI
;
A
#
# COMPACT_ATOMS: atom_id res chain seq x y z
N MET A 1 -2.25 -13.88 -26.21
CA MET A 1 -1.53 -12.69 -25.71
C MET A 1 -0.57 -13.17 -24.64
N PRO A 2 0.70 -12.74 -24.63
CA PRO A 2 1.57 -13.08 -23.51
C PRO A 2 0.95 -12.46 -22.24
N LYS A 3 0.82 -13.24 -21.17
CA LYS A 3 0.57 -12.68 -19.83
C LYS A 3 1.67 -11.65 -19.60
N SER A 4 1.33 -10.36 -19.48
CA SER A 4 2.28 -9.45 -18.87
C SER A 4 2.59 -9.99 -17.49
N ASP A 5 3.86 -9.98 -17.07
CA ASP A 5 4.24 -10.38 -15.73
C ASP A 5 3.37 -9.60 -14.73
N SER A 6 2.45 -10.32 -14.08
CA SER A 6 1.53 -9.76 -13.10
C SER A 6 2.35 -9.09 -12.01
N LYS A 7 2.19 -7.78 -11.83
CA LYS A 7 2.98 -7.02 -10.87
C LYS A 7 2.26 -6.90 -9.54
N LEU A 8 3.01 -7.09 -8.46
CA LEU A 8 2.55 -6.83 -7.11
C LEU A 8 2.47 -5.33 -6.86
N TYR A 9 1.44 -4.93 -6.15
CA TYR A 9 1.30 -3.60 -5.55
C TYR A 9 0.70 -3.76 -4.16
N LEU A 10 0.71 -2.69 -3.38
CA LEU A 10 0.03 -2.66 -2.10
C LEU A 10 -0.79 -1.40 -1.88
N PHE A 11 -1.86 -1.56 -1.11
CA PHE A 11 -2.62 -0.48 -0.52
C PHE A 11 -2.47 -0.50 0.99
N ILE A 12 -2.37 0.68 1.61
CA ILE A 12 -2.41 0.85 3.06
C ILE A 12 -3.64 1.68 3.42
N ILE A 13 -4.49 1.11 4.26
CA ILE A 13 -5.61 1.82 4.90
C ILE A 13 -5.19 2.10 6.35
N TRP A 14 -4.87 3.37 6.63
CA TRP A 14 -4.44 3.81 7.95
C TRP A 14 -5.58 3.70 8.99
N GLU A 15 -5.23 3.59 10.27
CA GLU A 15 -6.16 3.38 11.40
C GLU A 15 -7.41 4.29 11.33
N LYS A 16 -7.22 5.59 11.17
CA LYS A 16 -8.34 6.55 11.15
C LYS A 16 -9.18 6.52 9.87
N SER A 17 -8.74 5.78 8.86
CA SER A 17 -9.38 5.66 7.55
C SER A 17 -10.10 4.31 7.36
N ARG A 18 -10.22 3.52 8.43
CA ARG A 18 -10.78 2.16 8.41
C ARG A 18 -12.30 2.10 8.23
N ASN A 19 -13.02 3.22 8.33
CA ASN A 19 -14.47 3.30 8.16
C ASN A 19 -14.96 2.91 6.74
N LYS A 20 -14.05 2.83 5.77
CA LYS A 20 -14.33 2.45 4.37
C LYS A 20 -13.65 1.16 3.93
N THR A 21 -13.15 0.36 4.88
CA THR A 21 -12.37 -0.85 4.60
C THR A 21 -13.11 -1.82 3.68
N ASP A 22 -14.35 -2.18 4.03
CA ASP A 22 -15.09 -3.22 3.29
C ASP A 22 -15.43 -2.75 1.86
N GLU A 23 -15.84 -1.49 1.73
CA GLU A 23 -16.11 -0.87 0.42
C GLU A 23 -14.85 -0.83 -0.46
N ILE A 24 -13.68 -0.55 0.11
CA ILE A 24 -12.40 -0.56 -0.60
C ILE A 24 -12.01 -1.99 -1.00
N LEU A 25 -12.11 -2.96 -0.09
CA LEU A 25 -11.81 -4.37 -0.39
C LEU A 25 -12.71 -4.91 -1.50
N ASP A 26 -14.00 -4.58 -1.47
CA ASP A 26 -14.94 -5.02 -2.51
C ASP A 26 -14.66 -4.38 -3.87
N ASP A 27 -14.22 -3.13 -3.92
CA ASP A 27 -13.79 -2.49 -5.17
C ASP A 27 -12.47 -3.09 -5.69
N LEU A 28 -11.52 -3.37 -4.79
CA LEU A 28 -10.25 -3.99 -5.14
C LEU A 28 -10.45 -5.39 -5.72
N ARG A 29 -11.29 -6.24 -5.11
CA ARG A 29 -11.61 -7.59 -5.62
C ARG A 29 -12.21 -7.58 -7.02
N LYS A 30 -12.95 -6.53 -7.38
CA LYS A 30 -13.56 -6.40 -8.72
C LYS A 30 -12.56 -6.03 -9.80
N LYS A 31 -11.41 -5.47 -9.43
CA LYS A 31 -10.42 -4.89 -10.35
C LYS A 31 -9.09 -5.65 -10.39
N PHE A 32 -8.71 -6.25 -9.27
CA PHE A 32 -7.40 -6.85 -9.04
C PHE A 32 -7.56 -8.19 -8.35
N VAL A 33 -6.52 -9.01 -8.41
CA VAL A 33 -6.43 -10.21 -7.56
C VAL A 33 -5.84 -9.78 -6.22
N ILE A 34 -6.63 -9.85 -5.14
CA ILE A 34 -6.07 -9.67 -3.80
C ILE A 34 -5.26 -10.92 -3.48
N ARG A 35 -3.97 -10.75 -3.19
CA ARG A 35 -3.05 -11.84 -2.88
C ARG A 35 -3.05 -12.14 -1.39
N ASP A 36 -3.04 -11.12 -0.54
CA ASP A 36 -3.12 -11.31 0.91
C ASP A 36 -3.49 -10.01 1.63
N VAL A 37 -3.88 -10.11 2.89
CA VAL A 37 -4.26 -8.98 3.72
C VAL A 37 -3.66 -9.10 5.11
N TYR A 38 -2.94 -8.05 5.53
CA TYR A 38 -2.26 -7.97 6.81
C TYR A 38 -2.80 -6.82 7.64
N GLN A 39 -3.10 -7.08 8.91
CA GLN A 39 -3.25 -6.04 9.92
C GLN A 39 -1.87 -5.82 10.56
N VAL A 40 -1.25 -4.71 10.22
CA VAL A 40 0.09 -4.33 10.68
C VAL A 40 -0.03 -3.35 11.84
N LYS A 41 0.78 -3.54 12.87
CA LYS A 41 0.88 -2.63 14.00
C LYS A 41 2.34 -2.36 14.31
N TRP A 42 2.72 -1.10 14.23
CA TRP A 42 4.01 -0.61 14.70
C TRP A 42 3.95 -0.33 16.21
N SER A 43 5.11 -0.33 16.87
CA SER A 43 5.17 0.10 18.27
C SER A 43 4.85 1.60 18.38
N LYS A 44 4.23 2.01 19.49
CA LYS A 44 3.83 3.42 19.67
C LYS A 44 5.06 4.32 19.75
N GLU A 45 6.13 3.79 20.35
CA GLU A 45 7.41 4.44 20.54
C GLU A 45 8.11 4.71 19.21
N ASN A 46 8.05 3.76 18.26
CA ASN A 46 8.72 3.89 16.96
C ASN A 46 7.82 4.44 15.85
N PHE A 47 6.51 4.63 16.08
CA PHE A 47 5.58 5.00 15.01
C PHE A 47 6.03 6.20 14.16
N LEU A 48 6.44 7.29 14.80
CA LEU A 48 6.91 8.49 14.11
C LEU A 48 8.21 8.26 13.35
N ASN A 49 9.11 7.44 13.90
CA ASN A 49 10.34 7.06 13.22
C ASN A 49 10.04 6.20 11.99
N ASN A 50 9.13 5.23 12.12
CA ASN A 50 8.68 4.40 11.02
C ASN A 50 8.03 5.24 9.91
N LEU A 51 7.18 6.21 10.24
CA LEU A 51 6.64 7.14 9.23
C LEU A 51 7.75 7.87 8.46
N ARG A 52 8.75 8.42 9.16
CA ARG A 52 9.88 9.13 8.54
C ARG A 52 10.68 8.22 7.62
N ARG A 53 10.94 6.97 8.03
CA ARG A 53 11.64 5.99 7.19
C ARG A 53 10.81 5.56 5.99
N PHE A 54 9.52 5.33 6.18
CA PHE A 54 8.60 4.86 5.16
C PHE A 54 8.45 5.88 4.02
N TYR A 55 8.18 7.13 4.36
CA TYR A 55 7.93 8.20 3.39
C TYR A 55 9.19 8.98 3.01
N GLY A 56 10.26 8.92 3.81
CA GLY A 56 11.51 9.61 3.56
C GLY A 56 11.32 11.11 3.31
N LYS A 57 11.93 11.62 2.23
CA LYS A 57 11.88 13.03 1.84
C LYS A 57 10.48 13.52 1.42
N THR A 58 9.56 12.60 1.12
CA THR A 58 8.18 12.96 0.72
C THR A 58 7.29 13.29 1.92
N LEU A 59 7.79 13.11 3.14
CA LEU A 59 7.07 13.44 4.37
C LEU A 59 7.43 14.85 4.84
N PRO A 60 6.54 15.85 4.67
CA PRO A 60 6.81 17.19 5.18
C PRO A 60 6.83 17.23 6.71
N ASP A 61 5.88 16.55 7.37
CA ASP A 61 5.81 16.45 8.82
C ASP A 61 5.20 15.11 9.28
N ALA A 62 5.98 14.34 10.04
CA ALA A 62 5.55 13.06 10.59
C ALA A 62 4.48 13.19 11.67
N GLN A 63 4.47 14.27 12.44
CA GLN A 63 3.49 14.51 13.50
C GLN A 63 2.12 14.81 12.90
N GLU A 64 2.05 15.72 11.92
CA GLU A 64 0.80 16.01 11.21
C GLU A 64 0.28 14.77 10.49
N LYS A 65 1.17 14.00 9.84
CA LYS A 65 0.78 12.74 9.22
C LYS A 65 0.20 11.77 10.25
N ALA A 66 0.84 11.59 11.41
CA ALA A 66 0.34 10.72 12.49
C ALA A 66 -1.04 11.16 13.01
N LYS A 67 -1.32 12.47 13.08
CA LYS A 67 -2.66 12.97 13.43
C LYS A 67 -3.72 12.53 12.42
N VAL A 68 -3.39 12.52 11.13
CA VAL A 68 -4.29 12.10 10.04
C VAL A 68 -4.45 10.58 9.98
N CYS A 69 -3.35 9.82 10.00
CA CYS A 69 -3.40 8.37 9.83
C CYS A 69 -3.78 7.60 11.11
N GLY A 70 -3.52 8.17 12.29
CA GLY A 70 -3.57 7.44 13.56
C GLY A 70 -2.27 6.68 13.82
N THR A 71 -2.14 6.09 15.01
CA THR A 71 -0.94 5.35 15.45
C THR A 71 -1.22 3.90 15.86
N GLY A 72 -2.47 3.46 15.72
CA GLY A 72 -2.91 2.11 15.94
C GLY A 72 -2.71 1.20 14.71
N PRO A 73 -3.25 -0.02 14.76
CA PRO A 73 -3.15 -0.98 13.67
C PRO A 73 -3.75 -0.42 12.37
N PHE A 74 -3.08 -0.71 11.27
CA PHE A 74 -3.50 -0.35 9.92
C PHE A 74 -3.51 -1.59 9.03
N LEU A 75 -4.18 -1.50 7.88
CA LEU A 75 -4.30 -2.64 6.97
C LEU A 75 -3.40 -2.47 5.77
N VAL A 76 -2.65 -3.51 5.44
CA VAL A 76 -1.88 -3.64 4.20
C VAL A 76 -2.55 -4.70 3.34
N ILE A 77 -2.93 -4.32 2.13
CA ILE A 77 -3.60 -5.19 1.16
C ILE A 77 -2.63 -5.39 0.01
N ILE A 78 -2.20 -6.63 -0.21
CA ILE A 78 -1.33 -6.99 -1.33
C ILE A 78 -2.20 -7.40 -2.50
N ILE A 79 -1.94 -6.84 -3.67
CA ILE A 79 -2.72 -7.11 -4.88
C ILE A 79 -1.80 -7.39 -6.06
N SER A 80 -2.35 -8.10 -7.05
CA SER A 80 -1.77 -8.28 -8.37
C SER A 80 -2.68 -7.64 -9.41
N ASP A 81 -2.12 -6.80 -10.28
CA ASP A 81 -2.82 -6.29 -11.46
C ASP A 81 -2.52 -7.18 -12.67
N LEU A 82 -3.56 -7.84 -13.19
CA LEU A 82 -3.47 -8.73 -14.34
C LEU A 82 -3.39 -7.97 -15.68
N TYR A 83 -3.81 -6.70 -15.68
CA TYR A 83 -3.90 -5.87 -16.89
C TYR A 83 -3.38 -4.45 -16.60
N PRO A 84 -2.11 -4.31 -16.18
CA PRO A 84 -1.55 -3.03 -15.78
C PRO A 84 -1.54 -2.05 -16.95
N LYS A 85 -1.89 -0.80 -16.65
CA LYS A 85 -1.78 0.33 -17.59
C LYS A 85 -0.73 1.28 -17.07
N PHE A 86 0.33 1.46 -17.83
CA PHE A 86 1.43 2.31 -17.42
C PHE A 86 1.34 3.68 -18.07
N ASP A 87 1.61 4.70 -17.28
CA ASP A 87 1.76 6.09 -17.72
C ASP A 87 2.98 6.72 -17.03
N TYR A 88 3.52 7.77 -17.62
CA TYR A 88 4.59 8.54 -16.98
C TYR A 88 3.98 9.54 -16.02
N SER A 89 4.41 9.50 -14.76
CA SER A 89 4.03 10.50 -13.78
C SER A 89 5.14 11.53 -13.66
N GLU A 90 4.86 12.78 -13.99
CA GLU A 90 5.71 13.92 -13.63
C GLU A 90 5.56 14.19 -12.13
N ASN A 91 6.36 13.50 -11.32
CA ASN A 91 6.53 13.86 -9.91
C ASN A 91 7.66 14.89 -9.81
N MET A 92 7.66 15.76 -8.78
CA MET A 92 8.66 16.84 -8.60
C MET A 92 10.14 16.39 -8.53
N PHE A 93 10.41 15.08 -8.53
CA PHE A 93 11.74 14.54 -8.24
C PHE A 93 12.27 13.61 -9.34
N GLU A 94 11.44 12.75 -9.96
CA GLU A 94 11.84 11.80 -11.02
C GLU A 94 10.65 11.47 -11.94
N GLU A 95 10.92 11.22 -13.22
CA GLU A 95 9.98 10.55 -14.13
C GLU A 95 9.91 9.07 -13.74
N ASP A 96 8.77 8.62 -13.21
CA ASP A 96 8.56 7.21 -12.86
C ASP A 96 7.40 6.64 -13.69
N LEU A 97 7.55 5.37 -14.08
CA LEU A 97 6.52 4.63 -14.80
C LEU A 97 5.53 4.08 -13.78
N VAL A 98 4.33 4.65 -13.75
CA VAL A 98 3.31 4.33 -12.75
C VAL A 98 2.18 3.51 -13.34
N ASN A 99 1.61 2.60 -12.55
CA ASN A 99 0.39 1.90 -12.91
C ASN A 99 -0.84 2.80 -12.63
N SER A 100 -1.45 3.30 -13.69
CA SER A 100 -2.61 4.19 -13.66
C SER A 100 -3.82 3.56 -13.00
N ASN A 101 -4.05 2.25 -13.16
CA ASN A 101 -5.18 1.56 -12.51
C ASN A 101 -5.08 1.67 -10.97
N ILE A 102 -3.85 1.57 -10.44
CA ILE A 102 -3.56 1.68 -9.01
C ILE A 102 -3.70 3.13 -8.55
N ASN A 103 -3.13 4.07 -9.31
CA ASN A 103 -3.19 5.49 -8.96
C ASN A 103 -4.63 6.03 -8.96
N GLU A 104 -5.43 5.67 -9.96
CA GLU A 104 -6.86 6.00 -10.02
C GLU A 104 -7.64 5.44 -8.83
N SER A 105 -7.35 4.18 -8.46
CA SER A 105 -8.00 3.54 -7.31
C SER A 105 -7.58 4.21 -5.99
N LYS A 106 -6.30 4.57 -5.82
CA LYS A 106 -5.82 5.38 -4.68
C LYS A 106 -6.56 6.70 -4.56
N ILE A 107 -6.68 7.45 -5.66
CA ILE A 107 -7.40 8.74 -5.69
C ILE A 107 -8.88 8.54 -5.36
N LYS A 108 -9.52 7.52 -5.93
CA LYS A 108 -10.91 7.15 -5.66
C LYS A 108 -11.14 6.86 -4.18
N TYR A 109 -10.28 6.06 -3.54
CA TYR A 109 -10.44 5.70 -2.13
C TYR A 109 -10.22 6.89 -1.19
N ARG A 110 -9.26 7.77 -1.51
CA ARG A 110 -9.10 9.04 -0.77
C ARG A 110 -10.37 9.90 -0.82
N LYS A 111 -11.02 9.98 -1.98
CA LYS A 111 -12.31 10.67 -2.13
C LYS A 111 -13.44 10.03 -1.33
N TRP A 112 -13.50 8.70 -1.28
CA TRP A 112 -14.50 7.97 -0.49
C TRP A 112 -14.38 8.20 1.01
N ILE A 113 -13.15 8.33 1.52
CA ILE A 113 -12.90 8.60 2.93
C ILE A 113 -13.10 10.09 3.26
N GLY A 114 -12.85 10.98 2.30
CA GLY A 114 -13.04 12.42 2.47
C GLY A 114 -11.79 13.15 2.98
N GLY A 115 -10.59 12.67 2.64
CA GLY A 115 -9.35 13.33 3.03
C GLY A 115 -8.15 12.88 2.21
N ASP A 116 -7.26 13.83 1.93
CA ASP A 116 -5.96 13.52 1.35
C ASP A 116 -5.11 12.75 2.37
N PHE A 117 -4.21 11.88 1.88
CA PHE A 117 -3.27 11.10 2.70
C PHE A 117 -3.89 10.02 3.61
N THR A 118 -5.19 9.76 3.49
CA THR A 118 -5.95 8.71 4.22
C THR A 118 -5.64 7.29 3.78
N VAL A 119 -5.26 7.12 2.51
CA VAL A 119 -4.79 5.86 1.91
C VAL A 119 -3.44 6.08 1.24
N HIS A 120 -2.56 5.10 1.37
CA HIS A 120 -1.32 4.99 0.61
C HIS A 120 -1.41 3.82 -0.38
N SER A 121 -0.72 3.92 -1.51
CA SER A 121 -0.48 2.77 -2.37
C SER A 121 0.89 2.92 -3.04
N SER A 122 1.57 1.82 -3.28
CA SER A 122 2.68 1.81 -4.23
C SER A 122 2.10 1.88 -5.64
N ILE A 123 2.51 2.86 -6.46
CA ILE A 123 2.03 2.99 -7.85
C ILE A 123 3.10 2.61 -8.87
N SER A 124 4.37 2.50 -8.45
CA SER A 124 5.47 2.01 -9.28
C SER A 124 6.16 0.78 -8.69
N ASP A 125 7.02 0.15 -9.50
CA ASP A 125 7.83 -0.99 -9.06
C ASP A 125 8.80 -0.59 -7.94
N ASN A 126 9.38 0.61 -8.05
CA ASN A 126 10.33 1.13 -7.07
C ASN A 126 9.64 1.36 -5.72
N GLU A 127 8.47 2.02 -5.71
CA GLU A 127 7.69 2.19 -4.49
C GLU A 127 7.26 0.85 -3.89
N THR A 128 6.87 -0.11 -4.74
CA THR A 128 6.47 -1.44 -4.27
C THR A 128 7.64 -2.14 -3.60
N SER A 129 8.81 -2.16 -4.24
CA SER A 129 10.03 -2.78 -3.70
C SER A 129 10.44 -2.14 -2.38
N HIS A 130 10.46 -0.81 -2.32
CA HIS A 130 10.77 -0.05 -1.10
C HIS A 130 9.79 -0.37 0.04
N ASN A 131 8.49 -0.32 -0.25
CA ASN A 131 7.46 -0.56 0.76
C ASN A 131 7.49 -2.01 1.27
N LEU A 132 7.63 -3.01 0.39
CA LEU A 132 7.72 -4.41 0.79
C LEU A 132 8.99 -4.69 1.61
N THR A 133 10.12 -4.09 1.22
CA THR A 133 11.38 -4.24 1.95
C THR A 133 11.26 -3.67 3.36
N LEU A 134 10.69 -2.47 3.51
CA LEU A 134 10.53 -1.86 4.84
C LEU A 134 9.52 -2.60 5.71
N LEU A 135 8.38 -3.03 5.14
CA LEU A 135 7.29 -3.66 5.89
C LEU A 135 7.56 -5.13 6.23
N PHE A 136 8.25 -5.86 5.36
CA PHE A 136 8.36 -7.32 5.44
C PHE A 136 9.80 -7.84 5.33
N GLY A 137 10.79 -6.96 5.09
CA GLY A 137 12.19 -7.36 4.93
C GLY A 137 12.52 -8.11 3.65
N LYS A 138 11.62 -8.07 2.66
CA LYS A 138 11.74 -8.84 1.42
C LYS A 138 11.56 -7.95 0.21
N ASN A 139 12.38 -8.21 -0.82
CA ASN A 139 12.13 -7.69 -2.16
C ASN A 139 10.86 -8.35 -2.75
N PRO A 140 10.26 -7.78 -3.82
CA PRO A 140 9.03 -8.30 -4.39
C PRO A 140 9.09 -9.77 -4.82
N HIS A 141 10.20 -10.20 -5.41
CA HIS A 141 10.37 -11.56 -5.91
C HIS A 141 10.38 -12.61 -4.79
N ASP A 142 11.08 -12.34 -3.69
CA ASP A 142 11.10 -13.26 -2.55
C ASP A 142 9.80 -13.20 -1.73
N PHE A 143 9.17 -12.03 -1.66
CA PHE A 143 7.87 -11.87 -1.02
C PHE A 143 6.77 -12.64 -1.76
N GLU A 144 6.78 -12.61 -3.11
CA GLU A 144 5.75 -13.27 -3.93
C GLU A 144 5.69 -14.79 -3.73
N LYS A 145 6.83 -15.44 -3.45
CA LYS A 145 6.89 -16.90 -3.22
C LYS A 145 6.11 -17.35 -1.99
N ASP A 146 5.88 -16.45 -1.04
CA ASP A 146 5.13 -16.75 0.19
C ASP A 146 3.63 -16.40 0.07
N LEU A 147 3.23 -15.72 -1.01
CA LEU A 147 1.85 -15.29 -1.22
C LEU A 147 1.02 -16.44 -1.81
N PRO A 148 -0.24 -16.61 -1.38
CA PRO A 148 -1.15 -17.49 -2.08
C PRO A 148 -1.49 -16.90 -3.46
N GLU A 149 -2.08 -17.71 -4.34
CA GLU A 149 -2.57 -17.22 -5.64
C GLU A 149 -3.68 -16.17 -5.46
N GLU A 150 -4.56 -16.38 -4.48
CA GLU A 150 -5.66 -15.48 -4.15
C GLU A 150 -5.93 -15.50 -2.63
N TRP A 151 -6.37 -14.35 -2.11
CA TRP A 151 -6.70 -14.16 -0.71
C TRP A 151 -7.96 -14.92 -0.30
N ASN A 152 -7.85 -15.72 0.77
CA ASN A 152 -8.93 -16.55 1.28
C ASN A 152 -9.94 -15.82 2.20
N GLY A 153 -9.82 -14.49 2.35
CA GLY A 153 -10.66 -13.69 3.25
C GLY A 153 -10.15 -13.56 4.69
N SER A 154 -9.05 -14.22 5.08
CA SER A 154 -8.48 -14.11 6.43
C SER A 154 -7.45 -12.97 6.56
N ILE A 155 -7.55 -12.16 7.60
CA ILE A 155 -6.58 -11.08 7.86
C ILE A 155 -5.48 -11.60 8.78
N LYS A 156 -4.23 -11.53 8.32
CA LYS A 156 -3.05 -11.94 9.10
C LYS A 156 -2.60 -10.80 10.02
N ASN A 157 -2.47 -11.05 11.31
CA ASN A 157 -1.96 -10.05 12.25
C ASN A 157 -0.43 -10.05 12.25
N LEU A 158 0.16 -8.86 12.25
CA LEU A 158 1.59 -8.68 12.20
C LEU A 158 2.00 -7.49 13.08
N GLU A 159 2.71 -7.77 14.16
CA GLU A 159 3.28 -6.75 15.06
C GLU A 159 4.80 -6.71 14.85
N LEU A 160 5.28 -5.73 14.08
CA LEU A 160 6.71 -5.45 13.91
C LEU A 160 6.91 -3.97 13.59
N ASP A 161 8.08 -3.44 13.92
CA ASP A 161 8.55 -2.17 13.39
C ASP A 161 9.26 -2.36 12.04
N LEU A 162 9.45 -1.27 11.30
CA LEU A 162 10.15 -1.33 10.02
C LEU A 162 11.59 -1.80 10.21
N ILE A 163 12.07 -2.65 9.31
CA ILE A 163 13.47 -3.12 9.28
C ILE A 163 14.39 -1.98 8.91
#